data_AF-A0A354UED2-F1
#
_entry.id   AF-A0A354UED2-F1
#
_cell.length_a   1.000
_cell.length_b   1.000
_cell.length_c   1.000
_cell.angle_alpha   90.00
_cell.angle_beta   90.00
_cell.angle_gamma   90.00
#
_symmetry.space_group_name_H-M   'P 1'
#
loop_
_entity.id
_entity.type
_entity.pdbx_description
1 polymer ?
#
loop_
_entity_poly.entity_id
_entity_poly.type
_entity_poly.pdbx_seq_one_letter_code
_entity_poly.pdbx_strand_id
1 'polypeptide(L)' 'MKIVKCTFHNYRNLDGVTLCFDEICNFFVGENNIGKTNALHALNVIFS' A
#
# COMPACT_ATOMS: atom_id res chain seq x y z
N MET A 1 5.79 11.97 9.22
CA MET A 1 6.59 10.86 8.68
C MET A 1 6.18 10.64 7.23
N LYS A 2 7.11 10.40 6.29
CA LYS A 2 6.82 10.16 4.87
C LYS A 2 7.36 8.80 4.45
N ILE A 3 6.53 7.98 3.81
CA ILE A 3 6.94 6.70 3.23
C ILE A 3 7.26 6.93 1.76
N VAL A 4 8.45 6.52 1.33
CA VAL A 4 8.89 6.59 -0.07
C VAL A 4 8.59 5.29 -0.81
N LYS A 5 8.71 4.16 -0.12
CA LYS A 5 8.55 2.82 -0.70
C LYS A 5 8.04 1.84 0.36
N CYS A 6 7.17 0.92 -0.06
CA CYS A 6 6.71 -0.20 0.77
C CYS A 6 6.71 -1.48 -0.07
N THR A 7 7.38 -2.52 0.42
CA THR A 7 7.37 -3.86 -0.20
C THR A 7 6.60 -4.81 0.70
N PHE A 8 5.68 -5.56 0.11
CA PHE A 8 4.80 -6.48 0.81
C PHE A 8 5.26 -7.92 0.60
N HIS A 9 5.35 -8.68 1.68
CA HIS A 9 5.68 -10.10 1.67
C HIS A 9 4.64 -10.88 2.47
N ASN A 10 4.01 -11.86 1.83
CA ASN A 10 2.96 -12.72 2.37
C ASN A 10 1.84 -11.94 3.11
N TYR A 11 1.47 -10.77 2.58
CA TYR A 11 0.45 -9.91 3.19
C TYR A 11 -0.82 -9.92 2.34
N ARG A 12 -1.80 -10.74 2.75
CA ARG A 12 -3.07 -10.95 2.04
C ARG A 12 -2.82 -11.20 0.54
N ASN A 13 -3.40 -10.38 -0.32
CA ASN A 13 -3.26 -10.48 -1.78
C ASN A 13 -2.17 -9.55 -2.36
N LEU A 14 -1.30 -8.98 -1.52
CA LEU A 14 -0.23 -8.06 -1.92
C LEU A 14 1.15 -8.73 -1.90
N ASP A 15 1.26 -10.06 -1.91
CA ASP A 15 2.56 -10.72 -1.88
C ASP A 15 3.44 -10.37 -3.09
N GLY A 16 4.70 -10.02 -2.81
CA GLY A 16 5.67 -9.59 -3.83
C GLY A 16 5.39 -8.21 -4.43
N VAL A 17 4.38 -7.48 -3.96
CA VAL A 17 4.03 -6.15 -4.48
C VAL A 17 4.92 -5.08 -3.86
N THR A 18 5.37 -4.14 -4.68
CA THR A 18 6.09 -2.94 -4.23
C THR A 18 5.29 -1.70 -4.61
N LEU A 19 4.99 -0.86 -3.64
CA LEU A 19 4.43 0.48 -3.86
C LEU A 19 5.53 1.52 -3.73
N CYS A 20 5.66 2.38 -4.74
CA CYS A 20 6.50 3.57 -4.73
C CYS A 20 5.58 4.78 -4.65
N PHE A 21 5.82 5.67 -3.69
CA PHE A 21 4.95 6.80 -3.42
C PHE A 21 5.51 8.10 -3.98
N ASP A 22 4.64 8.86 -4.65
CA ASP A 22 4.91 10.24 -5.05
C ASP A 22 5.03 11.16 -3.82
N GLU A 23 5.77 12.26 -4.00
CA GLU A 23 6.06 13.20 -2.94
C GLU A 23 4.88 14.07 -2.52
N ILE A 24 3.96 14.33 -3.45
CA ILE A 24 2.87 15.28 -3.32
C ILE A 24 1.58 14.55 -2.96
N CYS A 25 1.17 13.58 -3.78
CA CYS A 25 -0.10 12.88 -3.57
C CYS A 25 -0.13 11.52 -4.28
N ASN A 26 -0.79 10.54 -3.66
CA ASN A 26 -0.92 9.19 -4.18
C ASN A 26 -2.39 8.77 -4.21
N PHE A 27 -2.81 8.12 -5.30
CA PHE A 27 -4.18 7.67 -5.48
C PHE A 27 -4.24 6.14 -5.59
N PHE A 28 -5.16 5.53 -4.84
CA PHE A 28 -5.43 4.09 -4.90
C PHE A 28 -6.74 3.87 -5.68
N VAL A 29 -6.63 3.61 -6.98
CA VAL A 29 -7.76 3.39 -7.91
C VAL A 29 -7.66 2.03 -8.61
N GLY A 30 -8.76 1.57 -9.23
CA GLY A 30 -8.84 0.30 -9.95
C GLY A 30 -10.01 -0.58 -9.50
N GLU A 31 -10.07 -1.81 -9.99
CA GLU A 31 -11.18 -2.75 -9.71
C GLU A 31 -11.28 -3.16 -8.24
N ASN A 32 -12.47 -3.60 -7.85
CA ASN A 32 -12.70 -4.14 -6.52
C ASN A 32 -11.88 -5.42 -6.29
N ASN A 33 -11.56 -5.67 -5.02
CA ASN A 33 -10.84 -6.88 -4.58
C ASN A 33 -9.38 -7.03 -5.08
N ILE A 34 -8.81 -6.01 -5.73
CA ILE A 34 -7.38 -6.02 -6.15
C ILE A 34 -6.42 -5.75 -4.98
N GLY A 35 -6.89 -5.26 -3.83
CA GLY A 35 -6.04 -5.09 -2.63
C GLY A 35 -5.82 -3.64 -2.21
N LYS A 36 -6.56 -2.67 -2.77
CA LYS A 36 -6.51 -1.25 -2.37
C LYS A 36 -6.68 -1.05 -0.86
N THR A 37 -7.75 -1.60 -0.29
CA THR A 37 -8.01 -1.53 1.16
C THR A 37 -6.96 -2.27 1.98
N ASN A 38 -6.38 -3.35 1.45
CA ASN A 38 -5.32 -4.10 2.13
C ASN A 38 -4.04 -3.26 2.25
N ALA A 39 -3.67 -2.53 1.19
CA ALA A 39 -2.52 -1.63 1.20
C ALA A 39 -2.71 -0.51 2.23
N LEU A 40 -3.89 0.13 2.25
CA LEU A 40 -4.22 1.15 3.24
C LEU A 40 -4.20 0.61 4.68
N HIS A 41 -4.71 -0.62 4.90
CA HIS A 41 -4.66 -1.26 6.22
C HIS A 41 -3.23 -1.50 6.69
N ALA A 42 -2.35 -1.95 5.80
CA ALA A 42 -0.95 -2.17 6.13
C ALA A 42 -0.22 -0.86 6.46
N LEU A 43 -0.49 0.20 5.68
CA LEU A 43 0.04 1.53 5.98
C LEU A 43 -0.47 2.00 7.35
N ASN A 44 -1.74 1.77 7.68
CA ASN A 44 -2.30 2.14 8.97
C ASN A 44 -1.57 1.49 10.14
N VAL A 45 -1.21 0.20 10.05
CA VAL A 45 -0.43 -0.51 11.09
C VAL A 45 0.92 0.15 11.40
N ILE A 46 1.51 0.87 10.44
CA ILE A 46 2.80 1.57 10.62
C ILE A 46 2.61 2.94 11.30
N PHE A 47 1.48 3.59 11.08
CA PHE A 47 1.22 4.97 11.53
C PHE A 47 0.35 5.08 12.79
N SER A 48 -0.25 3.97 13.24
CA SER A 48 -1.02 3.88 14.49
C SER A 48 -0.17 3.33 15.62
#